data_AF-A0A068SLG0-F1
#
_entry.id   AF-A0A068SLG0-F1
#
_cell.length_a   1.000
_cell.length_b   1.000
_cell.length_c   1.000
_cell.angle_alpha   90.00
_cell.angle_beta   90.00
_cell.angle_gamma   90.00
#
_symmetry.space_group_name_H-M   'P 1'
#
loop_
_entity.id
_entity.type
_entity.pdbx_description
1 polymer ?
#
loop_
_entity_poly.entity_id
_entity_poly.type
_entity_poly.pdbx_seq_one_letter_code
_entity_poly.pdbx_strand_id
1 'polypeptide(L)'
;MAIEVKLSEDIVAIDPRVLQQREACLDHAADLVSSAERILQGDKGYPNIAYHLALLALEEIGKSQLIVSRAVTGPHRDPAWIDKRLDNHVFKMLWAIWSSTLFTGPVDPGRFEEAKRFAQGLHEKRLRGLYVDFSEASAGQRPSDAVNLHDARSVLEVVISTLATERERKPVGVGGAGSDSAWFLETVANEEKQKRLFSRPFVEKLIELVEGRAWISWARGEFERIELEEQAALSRELERQKSNGMGRAKWQLQIPIVSRWHSVRQKVLNDWNSRVEFAQFFTGKNQKNGDLLLKLTLHDHISADQVFDAGLSLSKLVIAMLNIGSAGYFWFSTSELSDTYFDRAIDLDEPSMGLKISKPRGLSSLHLQLVPQDTPNRRDGLESAYIHNALKCLMVYSAMSEAEAAPIFGPYLHGLVLLSKSDINLSCENDARGAFLETLEAALKYFHDWDGEDDVASALDVVFSEIIPNGGHRQEALSVLGDMPETGETPISWAFHAKRTADIYLAFAADRQWRRSASSVI
;
A
#
# COMPACT_ATOMS: atom_id res chain seq x y z
N MET A 1 -5.00 -18.85 46.08
CA MET A 1 -3.54 -19.03 46.18
C MET A 1 -2.91 -17.87 45.44
N ALA A 2 -2.37 -16.88 46.16
CA ALA A 2 -1.71 -15.73 45.55
C ALA A 2 -0.38 -16.20 44.95
N ILE A 3 -0.22 -16.05 43.64
CA ILE A 3 1.05 -16.29 42.96
C ILE A 3 1.88 -15.03 43.21
N GLU A 4 2.81 -15.13 44.15
CA GLU A 4 3.82 -14.11 44.43
C GLU A 4 4.82 -14.12 43.26
N VAL A 5 4.65 -13.20 42.31
CA VAL A 5 5.61 -12.99 41.23
C VAL A 5 6.87 -12.39 41.83
N LYS A 6 7.89 -13.23 42.05
CA LYS A 6 9.23 -12.79 42.45
C LYS A 6 9.83 -11.94 41.32
N LEU A 7 9.74 -10.62 41.45
CA LEU A 7 10.58 -9.66 40.73
C LEU A 7 11.98 -9.69 41.35
N SER A 8 12.81 -10.66 40.97
CA SER A 8 14.26 -10.59 41.20
C SER A 8 14.98 -10.62 39.86
N GLU A 9 15.06 -9.46 39.20
CA GLU A 9 16.05 -9.28 38.14
C GLU A 9 17.39 -9.04 38.82
N ASP A 10 18.35 -9.93 38.56
CA ASP A 10 19.73 -9.74 39.00
C ASP A 10 20.28 -8.45 38.38
N ILE A 11 20.86 -7.59 39.21
CA ILE A 11 21.63 -6.44 38.73
C ILE A 11 22.85 -7.00 38.01
N VAL A 12 22.88 -6.87 36.70
CA VAL A 12 24.02 -7.28 35.89
C VAL A 12 25.06 -6.18 35.95
N ALA A 13 26.25 -6.53 36.44
CA ALA A 13 27.41 -5.64 36.35
C ALA A 13 27.73 -5.38 34.87
N ILE A 14 27.61 -4.13 34.45
CA ILE A 14 27.96 -3.71 33.08
C ILE A 14 29.49 -3.79 32.96
N ASP A 15 29.99 -4.39 31.87
CA ASP A 15 31.42 -4.45 31.56
C ASP A 15 32.04 -3.03 31.63
N PRO A 16 33.13 -2.82 32.39
CA PRO A 16 33.84 -1.54 32.44
C PRO A 16 34.19 -0.96 31.06
N ARG A 17 34.44 -1.81 30.05
CA ARG A 17 34.69 -1.38 28.66
C ARG A 17 33.47 -0.73 28.02
N VAL A 18 32.27 -1.25 28.30
CA VAL A 18 31.00 -0.69 27.83
C VAL A 18 30.75 0.67 28.48
N LEU A 19 31.05 0.79 29.78
CA LEU A 19 30.98 2.08 30.49
C LEU A 19 31.97 3.09 29.90
N GLN A 20 33.19 2.67 29.57
CA GLN A 20 34.17 3.52 28.89
C GLN A 20 33.69 3.98 27.50
N GLN A 21 33.08 3.07 26.72
CA GLN A 21 32.51 3.41 25.41
C GLN A 21 31.33 4.39 25.53
N ARG A 22 30.48 4.20 26.54
CA ARG A 22 29.39 5.13 26.86
C ARG A 22 29.93 6.53 27.15
N GLU A 23 30.91 6.65 28.05
CA GLU A 23 31.52 7.94 28.37
C GLU A 23 32.17 8.58 27.14
N ALA A 24 32.87 7.81 26.31
CA ALA A 24 33.45 8.32 25.07
C ALA A 24 32.39 8.89 24.11
N CYS A 25 31.21 8.26 24.00
CA CYS A 25 30.08 8.82 23.24
C CYS A 25 29.56 10.14 23.85
N LEU A 26 29.45 10.23 25.18
CA LEU A 26 28.96 11.44 25.86
C LEU A 26 29.98 12.60 25.85
N ASP A 27 31.27 12.29 25.87
CA ASP A 27 32.35 13.26 25.69
C ASP A 27 32.36 13.78 24.26
N HIS A 28 32.26 12.90 23.27
CA HIS A 28 32.16 13.31 21.87
C HIS A 28 30.88 14.14 21.61
N ALA A 29 29.75 13.79 22.21
CA ALA A 29 28.53 14.61 22.15
C ALA A 29 28.74 16.01 22.74
N ALA A 30 29.49 16.13 23.85
CA ALA A 30 29.83 17.43 24.43
C ALA A 30 30.74 18.27 23.52
N ASP A 31 31.72 17.65 22.88
CA ASP A 31 32.59 18.32 21.90
C ASP A 31 31.80 18.85 20.69
N LEU A 32 30.84 18.05 20.21
CA LEU A 32 29.93 18.42 19.13
C LEU A 32 29.00 19.58 19.52
N VAL A 33 28.45 19.57 20.75
CA VAL A 33 27.65 20.68 21.31
C VAL A 33 28.50 21.95 21.40
N SER A 34 29.69 21.88 22.00
CA SER A 34 30.58 23.05 22.12
C SER A 34 30.98 23.60 20.75
N SER A 35 31.21 22.73 19.77
CA SER A 35 31.49 23.12 18.40
C SER A 35 30.29 23.80 17.74
N ALA A 36 29.07 23.29 17.94
CA ALA A 36 27.84 23.91 17.47
C ALA A 36 27.63 25.32 18.07
N GLU A 37 27.84 25.47 19.38
CA GLU A 37 27.76 26.76 20.08
C GLU A 37 28.74 27.78 19.50
N ARG A 38 30.01 27.39 19.31
CA ARG A 38 31.03 28.26 18.71
C ARG A 38 30.67 28.71 17.30
N ILE A 39 30.12 27.81 16.48
CA ILE A 39 29.66 28.14 15.13
C ILE A 39 28.52 29.15 15.15
N LEU A 40 27.60 29.06 16.10
CA LEU A 40 26.50 30.01 16.26
C LEU A 40 26.94 31.37 16.82
N GLN A 41 28.05 31.43 17.56
CA GLN A 41 28.61 32.66 18.13
C GLN A 41 29.51 33.44 17.17
N GLY A 42 30.01 32.81 16.09
CA GLY A 42 30.88 33.47 15.11
C GLY A 42 30.16 34.52 14.25
N ASP A 43 30.91 35.49 13.73
CA ASP A 43 30.40 36.69 13.03
C ASP A 43 29.37 36.43 11.91
N LYS A 44 29.50 35.32 11.18
CA LYS A 44 28.55 34.95 10.12
C LYS A 44 27.41 34.06 10.61
N GLY A 45 27.67 33.22 11.63
CA GLY A 45 26.82 32.10 12.03
C GLY A 45 26.62 31.09 10.90
N TYR A 46 26.76 29.78 11.16
CA TYR A 46 26.34 28.75 10.19
C TYR A 46 25.28 27.83 10.82
N PRO A 47 24.00 28.26 10.88
CA PRO A 47 22.95 27.53 11.58
C PRO A 47 22.78 26.09 11.09
N ASN A 48 22.87 25.85 9.78
CA ASN A 48 22.76 24.51 9.21
C ASN A 48 23.90 23.56 9.66
N ILE A 49 25.12 24.07 9.84
CA ILE A 49 26.25 23.30 10.35
C ILE A 49 26.09 23.05 11.84
N ALA A 50 25.75 24.07 12.62
CA ALA A 50 25.48 23.91 14.05
C ALA A 50 24.34 22.91 14.32
N TYR A 51 23.28 22.96 13.52
CA TYR A 51 22.17 22.01 13.56
C TYR A 51 22.64 20.58 13.27
N HIS A 52 23.49 20.39 12.26
CA HIS A 52 24.05 19.08 11.96
C HIS A 52 24.90 18.51 13.11
N LEU A 53 25.76 19.34 13.71
CA LEU A 53 26.57 18.95 14.86
C LEU A 53 25.70 18.62 16.08
N ALA A 54 24.63 19.40 16.32
CA ALA A 54 23.67 19.10 17.38
C ALA A 54 22.99 17.73 17.16
N LEU A 55 22.61 17.40 15.92
CA LEU A 55 22.03 16.07 15.63
C LEU A 55 23.04 14.94 15.73
N LEU A 56 24.32 15.15 15.36
CA LEU A 56 25.37 14.17 15.62
C LEU A 56 25.56 13.94 17.12
N ALA A 57 25.51 15.00 17.93
CA ALA A 57 25.57 14.88 19.38
C ALA A 57 24.37 14.06 19.91
N LEU A 58 23.17 14.31 19.39
CA LEU A 58 21.97 13.53 19.73
C LEU A 58 22.11 12.05 19.37
N GLU A 59 22.69 11.74 18.21
CA GLU A 59 22.99 10.37 17.81
C GLU A 59 24.01 9.69 18.73
N GLU A 60 25.07 10.38 19.14
CA GLU A 60 26.06 9.85 20.07
C GLU A 60 25.45 9.62 21.46
N ILE A 61 24.55 10.48 21.92
CA ILE A 61 23.78 10.26 23.15
C ILE A 61 22.94 8.98 23.02
N GLY A 62 22.16 8.84 21.93
CA GLY A 62 21.35 7.63 21.70
C GLY A 62 22.20 6.36 21.56
N LYS A 63 23.36 6.46 20.90
CA LYS A 63 24.34 5.39 20.77
C LYS A 63 24.89 4.96 22.13
N SER A 64 25.19 5.90 23.02
CA SER A 64 25.66 5.60 24.38
C SER A 64 24.66 4.72 25.14
N GLN A 65 23.36 4.99 24.99
CA GLN A 65 22.27 4.23 25.61
C GLN A 65 22.09 2.86 24.95
N LEU A 66 22.22 2.76 23.62
CA LEU A 66 22.11 1.49 22.89
C LEU A 66 23.28 0.55 23.18
N ILE A 67 24.50 1.07 23.34
CA ILE A 67 25.68 0.27 23.71
C ILE A 67 25.50 -0.35 25.11
N VAL A 68 24.97 0.42 26.06
CA VAL A 68 24.59 -0.12 27.38
C VAL A 68 23.49 -1.16 27.24
N SER A 69 22.45 -0.89 26.44
CA SER A 69 21.35 -1.84 26.19
C SER A 69 21.84 -3.16 25.57
N ARG A 70 22.88 -3.10 24.73
CA ARG A 70 23.55 -4.27 24.14
C ARG A 70 24.27 -5.11 25.17
N ALA A 71 24.96 -4.47 26.11
CA ALA A 71 25.68 -5.18 27.16
C ALA A 71 24.74 -5.92 28.12
N VAL A 72 23.55 -5.36 28.35
CA VAL A 72 22.52 -5.93 29.23
C VAL A 72 21.76 -7.10 28.58
N THR A 73 21.62 -7.12 27.26
CA THR A 73 20.92 -8.19 26.53
C THR A 73 21.70 -9.52 26.45
N GLY A 74 23.00 -9.51 26.78
CA GLY A 74 23.85 -10.69 26.99
C GLY A 74 24.34 -11.38 25.69
N PRO A 75 25.39 -12.24 25.79
CA PRO A 75 26.04 -12.88 24.63
C PRO A 75 25.24 -14.01 23.95
N HIS A 76 24.10 -14.42 24.52
CA HIS A 76 23.28 -15.53 24.04
C HIS A 76 22.15 -15.11 23.08
N ARG A 77 22.04 -13.83 22.76
CA ARG A 77 21.05 -13.30 21.83
C ARG A 77 21.72 -12.67 20.61
N ASP A 78 21.04 -12.72 19.47
CA ASP A 78 21.55 -12.19 18.21
C ASP A 78 21.77 -10.66 18.32
N PRO A 79 23.02 -10.18 18.35
CA PRO A 79 23.31 -8.75 18.45
C PRO A 79 22.98 -8.01 17.15
N ALA A 80 22.67 -8.72 16.05
CA ALA A 80 22.47 -8.13 14.73
C ALA A 80 21.35 -7.09 14.71
N TRP A 81 20.37 -7.15 15.62
CA TRP A 81 19.32 -6.13 15.67
C TRP A 81 19.83 -4.81 16.26
N ILE A 82 20.66 -4.84 17.33
CA ILE A 82 21.26 -3.61 17.88
C ILE A 82 22.28 -3.06 16.90
N ASP A 83 23.07 -3.93 16.27
CA ASP A 83 24.08 -3.53 15.30
C ASP A 83 23.43 -2.80 14.11
N LYS A 84 22.31 -3.30 13.57
CA LYS A 84 21.50 -2.59 12.55
C LYS A 84 20.95 -1.23 13.01
N ARG A 85 20.68 -1.07 14.31
CA ARG A 85 20.13 0.18 14.88
C ARG A 85 21.21 1.19 15.23
N LEU A 86 22.43 0.75 15.54
CA LEU A 86 23.60 1.61 15.68
C LEU A 86 23.92 2.35 14.37
N ASP A 87 23.58 1.74 13.23
CA ASP A 87 23.70 2.34 11.90
C ASP A 87 22.48 3.21 11.50
N ASN A 88 21.37 3.14 12.25
CA ASN A 88 20.15 3.89 11.95
C ASN A 88 20.13 5.25 12.68
N HIS A 89 20.44 6.32 11.94
CA HIS A 89 20.46 7.70 12.44
C HIS A 89 19.16 8.12 13.13
N VAL A 90 18.01 7.90 12.47
CA VAL A 90 16.69 8.27 13.00
C VAL A 90 16.41 7.57 14.31
N PHE A 91 16.73 6.27 14.38
CA PHE A 91 16.49 5.48 15.57
C PHE A 91 17.35 5.93 16.74
N LYS A 92 18.65 6.24 16.53
CA LYS A 92 19.51 6.78 17.60
C LYS A 92 18.96 8.10 18.17
N MET A 93 18.49 9.00 17.32
CA MET A 93 17.89 10.26 17.76
C MET A 93 16.58 10.04 18.53
N LEU A 94 15.69 9.20 18.01
CA LEU A 94 14.48 8.76 18.72
C LEU A 94 14.84 8.19 20.10
N TRP A 95 15.85 7.33 20.15
CA TRP A 95 16.27 6.66 21.37
C TRP A 95 16.79 7.66 22.41
N ALA A 96 17.61 8.63 22.00
CA ALA A 96 18.12 9.68 22.86
C ALA A 96 16.98 10.49 23.53
N ILE A 97 15.95 10.82 22.76
CA ILE A 97 14.82 11.65 23.21
C ILE A 97 13.87 10.87 24.11
N TRP A 98 13.53 9.65 23.71
CA TRP A 98 12.44 8.91 24.34
C TRP A 98 12.91 7.97 25.45
N SER A 99 14.07 7.33 25.33
CA SER A 99 14.45 6.25 26.26
C SER A 99 14.65 6.71 27.70
N SER A 100 14.93 8.00 27.92
CA SER A 100 15.03 8.62 29.24
C SER A 100 13.68 8.61 29.98
N THR A 101 12.57 8.71 29.24
CA THR A 101 11.21 8.73 29.79
C THR A 101 10.71 7.36 30.23
N LEU A 102 11.26 6.28 29.65
CA LEU A 102 10.87 4.89 29.97
C LEU A 102 11.17 4.48 31.41
N PHE A 103 12.18 5.09 32.03
CA PHE A 103 12.74 4.63 33.30
C PHE A 103 12.63 5.66 34.43
N THR A 104 12.03 6.83 34.16
CA THR A 104 11.98 7.95 35.11
C THR A 104 10.56 8.50 35.35
N GLY A 105 9.52 7.94 34.72
CA GLY A 105 8.14 8.37 34.92
C GLY A 105 7.08 7.48 34.22
N PRO A 106 5.80 7.91 34.20
CA PRO A 106 4.74 7.23 33.46
C PRO A 106 5.07 7.23 31.97
N VAL A 107 5.03 6.05 31.34
CA VAL A 107 5.28 5.93 29.90
C VAL A 107 4.05 6.43 29.15
N ASP A 108 4.23 7.40 28.26
CA ASP A 108 3.18 7.92 27.39
C ASP A 108 3.45 7.49 25.93
N PRO A 109 2.62 6.61 25.36
CA PRO A 109 2.76 6.15 23.97
C PRO A 109 2.61 7.27 22.93
N GLY A 110 1.84 8.32 23.22
CA GLY A 110 1.80 9.51 22.38
C GLY A 110 3.18 10.12 22.22
N ARG A 111 3.98 10.13 23.30
CA ARG A 111 5.35 10.63 23.29
C ARG A 111 6.32 9.77 22.48
N PHE A 112 6.08 8.47 22.30
CA PHE A 112 6.90 7.64 21.41
C PHE A 112 6.67 8.01 19.95
N GLU A 113 5.41 8.09 19.52
CA GLU A 113 5.08 8.45 18.13
C GLU A 113 5.41 9.92 17.84
N GLU A 114 5.25 10.81 18.81
CA GLU A 114 5.73 12.19 18.72
C GLU A 114 7.25 12.24 18.60
N ALA A 115 7.99 11.52 19.45
CA ALA A 115 9.45 11.46 19.36
C ALA A 115 9.92 10.84 18.04
N LYS A 116 9.19 9.85 17.51
CA LYS A 116 9.49 9.20 16.23
C LYS A 116 9.30 10.17 15.07
N ARG A 117 8.15 10.84 15.00
CA ARG A 117 7.88 11.88 13.99
C ARG A 117 8.85 13.03 14.09
N PHE A 118 9.19 13.43 15.32
CA PHE A 118 10.16 14.48 15.56
C PHE A 118 11.56 14.06 15.08
N ALA A 119 12.06 12.87 15.43
CA ALA A 119 13.34 12.36 14.95
C ALA A 119 13.40 12.21 13.42
N GLN A 120 12.30 11.78 12.78
CA GLN A 120 12.17 11.74 11.32
C GLN A 120 12.27 13.14 10.71
N GLY A 121 11.50 14.11 11.23
CA GLY A 121 11.53 15.49 10.77
C GLY A 121 12.90 16.16 10.95
N LEU A 122 13.59 15.89 12.07
CA LEU A 122 14.97 16.34 12.31
C LEU A 122 15.93 15.77 11.25
N HIS A 123 15.81 14.47 10.95
CA HIS A 123 16.66 13.82 9.96
C HIS A 123 16.41 14.34 8.54
N GLU A 124 15.15 14.47 8.13
CA GLU A 124 14.79 15.02 6.81
C GLU A 124 15.31 16.46 6.66
N LYS A 125 15.20 17.27 7.72
CA LYS A 125 15.73 18.63 7.74
C LYS A 125 17.27 18.65 7.71
N ARG A 126 17.94 17.71 8.39
CA ARG A 126 19.40 17.52 8.31
C ARG A 126 19.85 17.25 6.88
N LEU A 127 19.17 16.34 6.17
CA LEU A 127 19.55 15.99 4.80
C LEU A 127 19.50 17.24 3.90
N ARG A 128 18.43 18.03 4.00
CA ARG A 128 18.31 19.32 3.29
C ARG A 128 19.31 20.37 3.74
N GLY A 129 19.68 20.39 5.03
CA GLY A 129 20.61 21.35 5.62
C GLY A 129 22.09 21.03 5.42
N LEU A 130 22.41 19.80 5.02
CA LEU A 130 23.78 19.31 4.87
C LEU A 130 24.16 19.08 3.41
N TYR A 131 23.29 18.41 2.66
CA TYR A 131 23.58 18.03 1.28
C TYR A 131 23.01 19.06 0.33
N VAL A 132 23.84 19.44 -0.65
CA VAL A 132 23.33 20.12 -1.83
C VAL A 132 22.51 19.10 -2.58
N ASP A 133 21.20 19.30 -2.60
CA ASP A 133 20.32 18.50 -3.43
C ASP A 133 20.48 18.97 -4.87
N PHE A 134 20.96 18.06 -5.72
CA PHE A 134 21.12 18.30 -7.16
C PHE A 134 19.80 18.07 -7.92
N SER A 135 18.73 17.72 -7.21
CA SER A 135 17.39 17.75 -7.77
C SER A 135 17.02 19.17 -8.14
N GLU A 136 16.31 19.29 -9.24
CA GLU A 136 15.82 20.57 -9.69
C GLU A 136 14.85 21.22 -8.66
N ALA A 137 14.07 20.43 -7.91
CA ALA A 137 13.16 20.92 -6.87
C ALA A 137 13.86 21.75 -5.78
N SER A 138 15.17 21.55 -5.59
CA SER A 138 16.04 22.31 -4.69
C SER A 138 17.12 23.13 -5.41
N ALA A 139 17.01 23.33 -6.73
CA ALA A 139 17.95 24.15 -7.50
C ALA A 139 18.05 25.57 -6.93
N GLY A 140 19.28 25.98 -6.59
CA GLY A 140 19.56 27.29 -5.98
C GLY A 140 19.29 27.37 -4.48
N GLN A 141 18.63 26.36 -3.88
CA GLN A 141 18.55 26.26 -2.43
C GLN A 141 19.90 25.83 -1.89
N ARG A 142 20.55 26.70 -1.14
CA ARG A 142 21.77 26.31 -0.44
C ARG A 142 21.35 25.53 0.80
N PRO A 143 22.14 24.54 1.22
CA PRO A 143 21.87 23.83 2.48
C PRO A 143 21.73 24.78 3.68
N SER A 144 22.41 25.93 3.64
CA SER A 144 22.27 27.01 4.63
C SER A 144 20.86 27.58 4.76
N ASP A 145 20.04 27.50 3.72
CA ASP A 145 18.72 28.13 3.68
C ASP A 145 17.63 27.21 4.28
N ALA A 146 17.89 25.90 4.39
CA ALA A 146 16.95 24.91 4.92
C ALA A 146 16.84 24.93 6.46
N VAL A 147 17.81 25.55 7.15
CA VAL A 147 17.90 25.60 8.61
C VAL A 147 18.16 27.03 9.03
N ASN A 148 17.24 27.63 9.78
CA ASN A 148 17.44 28.97 10.33
C ASN A 148 18.06 28.91 11.74
N LEU A 149 18.41 30.08 12.27
CA LEU A 149 19.02 30.21 13.60
C LEU A 149 18.13 29.66 14.73
N HIS A 150 16.81 29.83 14.62
CA HIS A 150 15.86 29.34 15.61
C HIS A 150 15.80 27.80 15.62
N ASP A 151 15.82 27.17 14.44
CA ASP A 151 15.90 25.71 14.31
C ASP A 151 17.16 25.14 14.98
N ALA A 152 18.32 25.75 14.69
CA ALA A 152 19.61 25.35 15.26
C ALA A 152 19.62 25.49 16.79
N ARG A 153 19.14 26.62 17.32
CA ARG A 153 19.08 26.85 18.78
C ARG A 153 18.10 25.90 19.47
N SER A 154 16.91 25.70 18.91
CA SER A 154 15.89 24.84 19.52
C SER A 154 16.37 23.39 19.63
N VAL A 155 17.02 22.86 18.59
CA VAL A 155 17.60 21.52 18.65
C VAL A 155 18.78 21.46 19.61
N LEU A 156 19.65 22.48 19.60
CA LEU A 156 20.80 22.53 20.50
C LEU A 156 20.37 22.56 21.98
N GLU A 157 19.31 23.29 22.33
CA GLU A 157 18.73 23.30 23.67
C GLU A 157 18.23 21.91 24.09
N VAL A 158 17.52 21.20 23.19
CA VAL A 158 17.08 19.82 23.43
C VAL A 158 18.29 18.91 23.66
N VAL A 159 19.34 19.04 22.86
CA VAL A 159 20.55 18.21 22.97
C VAL A 159 21.30 18.49 24.27
N ILE A 160 21.47 19.76 24.66
CA ILE A 160 22.10 20.15 25.93
C ILE A 160 21.34 19.54 27.11
N SER A 161 20.01 19.69 27.12
CA SER A 161 19.16 19.14 28.18
C SER A 161 19.24 17.61 28.23
N THR A 162 19.22 16.95 27.07
CA THR A 162 19.32 15.49 26.96
C THR A 162 20.69 14.99 27.42
N LEU A 163 21.77 15.67 27.04
CA LEU A 163 23.16 15.34 27.43
C LEU A 163 23.35 15.48 28.94
N ALA A 164 22.86 16.56 29.54
CA ALA A 164 22.92 16.76 30.98
C ALA A 164 22.18 15.64 31.73
N THR A 165 20.96 15.33 31.29
CA THR A 165 20.15 14.25 31.86
C THR A 165 20.86 12.89 31.76
N GLU A 166 21.46 12.57 30.61
CA GLU A 166 22.15 11.30 30.43
C GLU A 166 23.47 11.24 31.22
N ARG A 167 24.21 12.35 31.38
CA ARG A 167 25.42 12.36 32.22
C ARG A 167 25.13 12.11 33.70
N GLU A 168 24.01 12.63 34.22
CA GLU A 168 23.59 12.39 35.60
C GLU A 168 23.04 10.98 35.82
N ARG A 169 22.58 10.34 34.74
CA ARG A 169 22.02 9.01 34.77
C ARG A 169 23.09 7.96 35.05
N LYS A 170 22.88 7.19 36.12
CA LYS A 170 23.66 5.97 36.35
C LYS A 170 23.15 4.87 35.42
N PRO A 171 23.99 4.30 34.53
CA PRO A 171 23.59 3.17 33.72
C PRO A 171 23.34 1.99 34.66
N VAL A 172 22.10 1.51 34.70
CA VAL A 172 21.74 0.34 35.50
C VAL A 172 21.65 -0.83 34.55
N GLY A 173 22.51 -1.84 34.77
CA GLY A 173 22.38 -3.12 34.08
C GLY A 173 21.23 -3.89 34.69
N VAL A 174 20.01 -3.58 34.24
CA VAL A 174 18.82 -4.33 34.69
C VAL A 174 18.48 -5.36 33.64
N GLY A 175 18.71 -6.63 33.99
CA GLY A 175 18.32 -7.76 33.18
C GLY A 175 19.49 -8.60 32.67
N GLY A 176 19.27 -9.92 32.64
CA GLY A 176 20.07 -10.88 31.89
C GLY A 176 19.32 -11.38 30.65
N ALA A 177 19.91 -12.35 29.94
CA ALA A 177 19.25 -13.02 28.82
C ALA A 177 17.89 -13.60 29.26
N GLY A 178 16.80 -13.20 28.59
CA GLY A 178 15.45 -13.62 28.97
C GLY A 178 14.67 -12.63 29.86
N SER A 179 15.27 -11.50 30.25
CA SER A 179 14.58 -10.42 30.98
C SER A 179 13.50 -9.73 30.14
N ASP A 180 12.54 -9.14 30.84
CA ASP A 180 11.43 -8.38 30.24
C ASP A 180 11.94 -7.12 29.52
N SER A 181 12.98 -6.50 30.08
CA SER A 181 13.69 -5.39 29.44
C SER A 181 14.32 -5.80 28.11
N ALA A 182 14.97 -6.96 28.03
CA ALA A 182 15.56 -7.47 26.80
C ALA A 182 14.49 -7.78 25.72
N TRP A 183 13.39 -8.43 26.12
CA TRP A 183 12.25 -8.69 25.23
C TRP A 183 11.62 -7.41 24.68
N PHE A 184 11.45 -6.38 25.52
CA PHE A 184 10.86 -5.11 25.11
C PHE A 184 11.68 -4.43 24.02
N LEU A 185 13.00 -4.38 24.20
CA LEU A 185 13.92 -3.77 23.26
C LEU A 185 13.86 -4.45 21.88
N GLU A 186 13.79 -5.77 21.85
CA GLU A 186 13.59 -6.55 20.61
C GLU A 186 12.22 -6.28 19.96
N THR A 187 11.19 -6.17 20.78
CA THR A 187 9.80 -5.95 20.33
C THR A 187 9.65 -4.56 19.72
N VAL A 188 10.22 -3.52 20.33
CA VAL A 188 10.25 -2.15 19.79
C VAL A 188 11.10 -2.08 18.51
N ALA A 189 12.10 -2.96 18.36
CA ALA A 189 12.96 -3.01 17.18
C ALA A 189 12.32 -3.71 15.97
N ASN A 190 11.27 -4.50 16.14
CA ASN A 190 10.52 -5.12 15.04
C ASN A 190 9.31 -4.24 14.67
N GLU A 191 9.18 -3.80 13.41
CA GLU A 191 8.13 -2.86 13.00
C GLU A 191 6.71 -3.38 13.20
N GLU A 192 6.49 -4.66 12.96
CA GLU A 192 5.17 -5.28 13.12
C GLU A 192 4.82 -5.42 14.61
N LYS A 193 5.77 -5.93 15.41
CA LYS A 193 5.59 -6.04 16.86
C LYS A 193 5.47 -4.67 17.52
N GLN A 194 6.19 -3.66 17.04
CA GLN A 194 6.08 -2.26 17.48
C GLN A 194 4.66 -1.74 17.26
N LYS A 195 4.07 -1.94 16.06
CA LYS A 195 2.69 -1.53 15.76
C LYS A 195 1.69 -2.17 16.73
N ARG A 196 1.90 -3.44 17.08
CA ARG A 196 1.05 -4.16 18.05
C ARG A 196 1.27 -3.65 19.48
N LEU A 197 2.52 -3.49 19.91
CA LEU A 197 2.90 -3.02 21.25
C LEU A 197 2.36 -1.61 21.55
N PHE A 198 2.27 -0.75 20.54
CA PHE A 198 1.70 0.59 20.67
C PHE A 198 0.26 0.70 20.14
N SER A 199 -0.43 -0.43 20.00
CA SER A 199 -1.86 -0.45 19.68
C SER A 199 -2.71 -0.03 20.88
N ARG A 200 -3.93 0.44 20.61
CA ARG A 200 -4.85 0.97 21.63
C ARG A 200 -5.00 0.08 22.88
N PRO A 201 -5.20 -1.26 22.79
CA PRO A 201 -5.34 -2.10 23.98
C PRO A 201 -4.08 -2.11 24.88
N PHE A 202 -2.89 -2.15 24.28
CA PHE A 202 -1.63 -2.14 25.03
C PHE A 202 -1.37 -0.78 25.68
N VAL A 203 -1.75 0.30 25.00
CA VAL A 203 -1.67 1.68 25.51
C VAL A 203 -2.63 1.89 26.67
N GLU A 204 -3.88 1.45 26.55
CA GLU A 204 -4.86 1.53 27.64
C GLU A 204 -4.37 0.78 28.88
N LYS A 205 -3.72 -0.37 28.70
CA LYS A 205 -3.11 -1.12 29.81
C LYS A 205 -1.92 -0.40 30.45
N LEU A 206 -1.09 0.27 29.66
CA LEU A 206 0.01 1.06 30.20
C LEU A 206 -0.50 2.21 31.08
N ILE A 207 -1.58 2.89 30.65
CA ILE A 207 -2.23 3.95 31.41
C ILE A 207 -2.79 3.40 32.73
N GLU A 208 -3.38 2.20 32.71
CA GLU A 208 -3.89 1.53 33.91
C GLU A 208 -2.77 1.20 34.92
N LEU A 209 -1.65 0.65 34.44
CA LEU A 209 -0.57 0.17 35.29
C LEU A 209 0.32 1.29 35.81
N VAL A 210 0.45 2.41 35.09
CA VAL A 210 1.32 3.58 35.35
C VAL A 210 2.82 3.26 35.37
N GLU A 211 3.20 2.09 35.86
CA GLU A 211 4.57 1.58 35.94
C GLU A 211 4.99 0.89 34.63
N GLY A 212 5.97 1.48 33.93
CA GLY A 212 6.47 0.96 32.67
C GLY A 212 7.02 -0.48 32.75
N ARG A 213 7.66 -0.86 33.85
CA ARG A 213 8.19 -2.23 34.02
C ARG A 213 7.08 -3.28 34.16
N ALA A 214 6.07 -2.98 34.97
CA ALA A 214 4.89 -3.84 35.12
C ALA A 214 4.14 -3.98 33.79
N TRP A 215 4.05 -2.88 33.02
CA TRP A 215 3.49 -2.90 31.68
C TRP A 215 4.30 -3.75 30.70
N ILE A 216 5.64 -3.65 30.69
CA ILE A 216 6.48 -4.48 29.83
C ILE A 216 6.29 -5.96 30.14
N SER A 217 6.28 -6.34 31.41
CA SER A 217 6.07 -7.73 31.85
C SER A 217 4.70 -8.24 31.42
N TRP A 218 3.65 -7.44 31.63
CA TRP A 218 2.30 -7.75 31.15
C TRP A 218 2.26 -7.88 29.62
N ALA A 219 2.86 -6.93 28.90
CA ALA A 219 2.85 -6.91 27.44
C ALA A 219 3.53 -8.16 26.87
N ARG A 220 4.63 -8.60 27.48
CA ARG A 220 5.28 -9.86 27.11
C ARG A 220 4.33 -11.05 27.26
N GLY A 221 3.72 -11.19 28.44
CA GLY A 221 2.76 -12.26 28.69
C GLY A 221 1.56 -12.21 27.74
N GLU A 222 1.12 -11.01 27.36
CA GLU A 222 0.04 -10.82 26.39
C GLU A 222 0.45 -11.20 24.97
N PHE A 223 1.68 -10.88 24.54
CA PHE A 223 2.22 -11.36 23.27
C PHE A 223 2.32 -12.89 23.23
N GLU A 224 2.83 -13.51 24.29
CA GLU A 224 2.93 -14.97 24.41
C GLU A 224 1.53 -15.62 24.39
N ARG A 225 0.55 -15.04 25.09
CA ARG A 225 -0.86 -15.50 25.06
C ARG A 225 -1.45 -15.41 23.66
N ILE A 226 -1.27 -14.28 22.98
CA ILE A 226 -1.77 -14.07 21.62
C ILE A 226 -1.09 -15.06 20.65
N GLU A 227 0.22 -15.26 20.75
CA GLU A 227 0.94 -16.21 19.90
C GLU A 227 0.45 -17.64 20.11
N LEU A 228 0.21 -18.06 21.36
CA LEU A 228 -0.40 -19.35 21.67
C LEU A 228 -1.82 -19.47 21.10
N GLU A 229 -2.63 -18.41 21.17
CA GLU A 229 -3.98 -18.38 20.60
C GLU A 229 -3.97 -18.42 19.07
N GLU A 230 -3.05 -17.70 18.43
CA GLU A 230 -2.82 -17.70 16.98
C GLU A 230 -2.35 -19.09 16.52
N GLN A 231 -1.39 -19.71 17.21
CA GLN A 231 -0.93 -21.08 16.93
C GLN A 231 -2.02 -22.13 17.17
N ALA A 232 -2.80 -22.02 18.23
CA ALA A 232 -3.91 -22.93 18.50
C ALA A 232 -5.05 -22.74 17.49
N ALA A 233 -5.34 -21.52 17.06
CA ALA A 233 -6.29 -21.24 15.99
C ALA A 233 -5.81 -21.81 14.65
N LEU A 234 -4.52 -21.63 14.31
CA LEU A 234 -3.92 -22.19 13.11
C LEU A 234 -3.94 -23.73 13.14
N SER A 235 -3.57 -24.35 14.26
CA SER A 235 -3.58 -25.81 14.41
C SER A 235 -5.00 -26.36 14.26
N ARG A 236 -6.00 -25.73 14.90
CA ARG A 236 -7.41 -26.08 14.71
C ARG A 236 -7.86 -25.93 13.25
N GLU A 237 -7.31 -24.96 12.52
CA GLU A 237 -7.63 -24.79 11.10
C GLU A 237 -7.00 -25.85 10.21
N LEU A 238 -5.76 -26.24 10.50
CA LEU A 238 -5.04 -27.28 9.77
C LEU A 238 -5.65 -28.67 10.00
N GLU A 239 -6.14 -28.95 11.22
CA GLU A 239 -6.81 -30.21 11.58
C GLU A 239 -8.27 -30.27 11.12
N ARG A 240 -8.82 -29.14 10.68
CA ARG A 240 -10.24 -29.04 10.36
C ARG A 240 -10.60 -29.88 9.15
N GLN A 241 -11.64 -30.69 9.29
CA GLN A 241 -12.27 -31.35 8.15
C GLN A 241 -13.04 -30.34 7.30
N LYS A 242 -12.80 -30.36 5.99
CA LYS A 242 -13.54 -29.56 5.01
C LYS A 242 -15.00 -29.99 5.00
N SER A 243 -15.91 -29.03 4.89
CA SER A 243 -17.33 -29.33 4.71
C SER A 243 -17.54 -29.93 3.31
N ASN A 244 -18.39 -30.94 3.21
CA ASN A 244 -18.84 -31.47 1.92
C ASN A 244 -20.02 -30.62 1.44
N GLY A 245 -19.77 -29.53 0.71
CA GLY A 245 -20.79 -28.69 0.04
C GLY A 245 -20.67 -27.18 0.27
N MET A 246 -21.74 -26.43 0.00
CA MET A 246 -21.89 -25.02 0.39
C MET A 246 -22.05 -24.94 1.92
N GLY A 247 -20.94 -25.10 2.64
CA GLY A 247 -20.92 -24.96 4.09
C GLY A 247 -21.06 -23.51 4.54
N ARG A 248 -20.77 -23.20 5.81
CA ARG A 248 -21.02 -21.86 6.36
C ARG A 248 -20.02 -20.83 5.83
N ALA A 249 -20.45 -19.57 5.74
CA ALA A 249 -19.56 -18.43 5.49
C ALA A 249 -18.44 -18.40 6.54
N LYS A 250 -17.20 -18.22 6.09
CA LYS A 250 -16.02 -18.33 6.95
C LYS A 250 -15.00 -17.23 6.71
N TRP A 251 -14.61 -17.07 5.45
CA TRP A 251 -13.57 -16.11 5.09
C TRP A 251 -14.22 -14.89 4.49
N GLN A 252 -13.69 -13.72 4.84
CA GLN A 252 -14.10 -12.46 4.26
C GLN A 252 -12.87 -11.73 3.75
N LEU A 253 -12.88 -11.40 2.47
CA LEU A 253 -11.82 -10.67 1.81
C LEU A 253 -12.33 -9.28 1.44
N GLN A 254 -11.51 -8.25 1.68
CA GLN A 254 -11.77 -6.89 1.22
C GLN A 254 -10.71 -6.52 0.19
N ILE A 255 -11.15 -6.25 -1.02
CA ILE A 255 -10.29 -6.14 -2.19
C ILE A 255 -10.49 -4.75 -2.80
N PRO A 256 -9.44 -3.92 -2.88
CA PRO A 256 -9.53 -2.63 -3.57
C PRO A 256 -9.62 -2.83 -5.07
N ILE A 257 -10.48 -2.04 -5.70
CA ILE A 257 -10.71 -1.99 -7.13
C ILE A 257 -10.65 -0.52 -7.57
N VAL A 258 -9.85 -0.27 -8.60
CA VAL A 258 -9.73 1.02 -9.25
C VAL A 258 -10.72 1.09 -10.41
N SER A 259 -11.51 2.17 -10.47
CA SER A 259 -12.29 2.54 -11.66
C SER A 259 -11.89 3.93 -12.13
N ARG A 260 -11.41 4.02 -13.37
CA ARG A 260 -11.02 5.31 -14.00
C ARG A 260 -12.11 5.86 -14.92
N TRP A 261 -13.04 5.04 -15.38
CA TRP A 261 -14.10 5.42 -16.33
C TRP A 261 -15.40 5.80 -15.65
N HIS A 262 -15.71 5.17 -14.52
CA HIS A 262 -16.99 5.38 -13.85
C HIS A 262 -16.84 6.14 -12.54
N SER A 263 -17.72 7.10 -12.31
CA SER A 263 -18.03 7.63 -10.99
C SER A 263 -19.04 6.69 -10.33
N VAL A 264 -18.66 6.15 -9.17
CA VAL A 264 -19.44 5.11 -8.50
C VAL A 264 -20.22 5.72 -7.33
N ARG A 265 -21.54 5.50 -7.31
CA ARG A 265 -22.43 5.96 -6.23
C ARG A 265 -22.99 4.78 -5.45
N GLN A 266 -23.07 4.91 -4.13
CA GLN A 266 -23.53 3.84 -3.24
C GLN A 266 -24.93 3.31 -3.60
N LYS A 267 -25.85 4.18 -4.06
CA LYS A 267 -27.21 3.76 -4.48
C LYS A 267 -27.20 2.68 -5.56
N VAL A 268 -26.28 2.79 -6.52
CA VAL A 268 -26.18 1.85 -7.65
C VAL A 268 -25.54 0.54 -7.19
N LEU A 269 -24.55 0.61 -6.30
CA LEU A 269 -23.95 -0.57 -5.67
C LEU A 269 -24.96 -1.35 -4.81
N ASN A 270 -25.92 -0.67 -4.19
CA ASN A 270 -26.95 -1.33 -3.39
C ASN A 270 -27.84 -2.26 -4.22
N ASP A 271 -28.08 -1.97 -5.49
CA ASP A 271 -28.85 -2.86 -6.38
C ASP A 271 -28.10 -4.19 -6.60
N TRP A 272 -26.79 -4.12 -6.88
CA TRP A 272 -25.92 -5.30 -6.92
C TRP A 272 -25.93 -6.06 -5.58
N ASN A 273 -25.66 -5.36 -4.48
CA ASN A 273 -25.51 -5.96 -3.15
C ASN A 273 -26.79 -6.65 -2.65
N SER A 274 -27.96 -6.22 -3.11
CA SER A 274 -29.24 -6.84 -2.77
C SER A 274 -29.47 -8.19 -3.47
N ARG A 275 -28.70 -8.48 -4.52
CA ARG A 275 -28.87 -9.67 -5.39
C ARG A 275 -27.69 -10.64 -5.31
N VAL A 276 -26.51 -10.14 -4.92
CA VAL A 276 -25.27 -10.94 -4.86
C VAL A 276 -24.72 -10.89 -3.44
N GLU A 277 -24.99 -11.95 -2.67
CA GLU A 277 -24.59 -12.03 -1.26
C GLU A 277 -23.09 -12.28 -1.08
N PHE A 278 -22.51 -13.15 -1.91
CA PHE A 278 -21.11 -13.55 -1.78
C PHE A 278 -20.11 -12.48 -2.23
N ALA A 279 -20.56 -11.47 -2.99
CA ALA A 279 -19.73 -10.42 -3.57
C ALA A 279 -20.45 -9.08 -3.47
N GLN A 280 -20.03 -8.23 -2.53
CA GLN A 280 -20.66 -6.93 -2.26
C GLN A 280 -19.70 -5.77 -2.52
N PHE A 281 -20.20 -4.69 -3.07
CA PHE A 281 -19.43 -3.48 -3.37
C PHE A 281 -19.71 -2.33 -2.40
N PHE A 282 -18.67 -1.58 -2.06
CA PHE A 282 -18.74 -0.41 -1.18
C PHE A 282 -17.86 0.72 -1.70
N THR A 283 -18.25 1.97 -1.47
CA THR A 283 -17.34 3.11 -1.68
C THR A 283 -16.36 3.23 -0.53
N GLY A 284 -15.06 3.42 -0.80
CA GLY A 284 -14.05 3.65 0.22
C GLY A 284 -14.27 4.93 1.04
N LYS A 285 -13.71 4.99 2.26
CA LYS A 285 -13.84 6.14 3.18
C LYS A 285 -13.26 7.44 2.60
N ASN A 286 -12.25 7.37 1.74
CA ASN A 286 -11.71 8.51 0.99
C ASN A 286 -12.32 8.56 -0.41
N GLN A 287 -13.48 9.21 -0.55
CA GLN A 287 -14.18 9.38 -1.83
C GLN A 287 -13.35 10.14 -2.90
N LYS A 288 -12.26 10.83 -2.52
CA LYS A 288 -11.44 11.63 -3.44
C LYS A 288 -10.67 10.81 -4.49
N ASN A 289 -10.39 9.52 -4.25
CA ASN A 289 -9.63 8.68 -5.19
C ASN A 289 -10.49 7.73 -6.02
N GLY A 290 -11.78 7.59 -5.71
CA GLY A 290 -12.68 6.70 -6.43
C GLY A 290 -12.44 5.21 -6.16
N ASP A 291 -11.93 4.87 -4.97
CA ASP A 291 -11.63 3.49 -4.58
C ASP A 291 -12.94 2.72 -4.31
N LEU A 292 -13.23 1.76 -5.18
CA LEU A 292 -14.29 0.78 -5.02
C LEU A 292 -13.73 -0.38 -4.19
N LEU A 293 -14.47 -0.84 -3.18
CA LEU A 293 -14.10 -2.01 -2.39
C LEU A 293 -15.03 -3.17 -2.73
N LEU A 294 -14.46 -4.31 -3.11
CA LEU A 294 -15.17 -5.58 -3.24
C LEU A 294 -14.96 -6.40 -1.99
N LYS A 295 -16.06 -6.76 -1.33
CA LYS A 295 -16.12 -7.69 -0.22
C LYS A 295 -16.55 -9.05 -0.73
N LEU A 296 -15.66 -10.03 -0.66
CA LEU A 296 -15.97 -11.42 -0.98
C LEU A 296 -16.18 -12.23 0.29
N THR A 297 -17.16 -13.13 0.25
CA THR A 297 -17.41 -14.13 1.28
C THR A 297 -17.10 -15.51 0.72
N LEU A 298 -16.16 -16.22 1.34
CA LEU A 298 -15.85 -17.61 1.00
C LEU A 298 -16.34 -18.54 2.12
N HIS A 299 -16.70 -19.75 1.74
CA HIS A 299 -17.27 -20.75 2.65
C HIS A 299 -16.18 -21.64 3.24
N ASP A 300 -16.54 -22.37 4.30
CA ASP A 300 -15.63 -23.22 5.04
C ASP A 300 -15.09 -24.45 4.27
N HIS A 301 -15.58 -24.79 3.09
CA HIS A 301 -14.92 -25.83 2.27
C HIS A 301 -13.52 -25.37 1.76
N ILE A 302 -13.26 -24.07 1.72
CA ILE A 302 -11.95 -23.49 1.37
C ILE A 302 -11.02 -23.54 2.60
N SER A 303 -9.85 -24.18 2.47
CA SER A 303 -8.81 -24.16 3.51
C SER A 303 -7.99 -22.87 3.47
N ALA A 304 -7.32 -22.54 4.58
CA ALA A 304 -6.56 -21.30 4.72
C ALA A 304 -5.52 -21.09 3.61
N ASP A 305 -4.83 -22.16 3.18
CA ASP A 305 -3.86 -22.16 2.08
C ASP A 305 -4.50 -21.88 0.70
N GLN A 306 -5.80 -22.13 0.54
CA GLN A 306 -6.54 -21.92 -0.70
C GLN A 306 -7.25 -20.56 -0.75
N VAL A 307 -7.33 -19.83 0.38
CA VAL A 307 -8.09 -18.57 0.47
C VAL A 307 -7.61 -17.54 -0.54
N PHE A 308 -6.30 -17.45 -0.75
CA PHE A 308 -5.71 -16.51 -1.70
C PHE A 308 -6.17 -16.79 -3.14
N ASP A 309 -5.97 -18.01 -3.63
CA ASP A 309 -6.31 -18.39 -5.00
C ASP A 309 -7.83 -18.38 -5.24
N ALA A 310 -8.61 -18.88 -4.27
CA ALA A 310 -10.07 -18.85 -4.35
C ALA A 310 -10.59 -17.40 -4.39
N GLY A 311 -10.04 -16.52 -3.55
CA GLY A 311 -10.37 -15.10 -3.53
C GLY A 311 -9.98 -14.39 -4.83
N LEU A 312 -8.79 -14.69 -5.37
CA LEU A 312 -8.30 -14.10 -6.61
C LEU A 312 -9.16 -14.53 -7.81
N SER A 313 -9.48 -15.82 -7.93
CA SER A 313 -10.31 -16.34 -9.01
C SER A 313 -11.73 -15.77 -8.97
N LEU A 314 -12.36 -15.76 -7.79
CA LEU A 314 -13.71 -15.24 -7.64
C LEU A 314 -13.79 -13.72 -7.87
N SER A 315 -12.79 -12.97 -7.41
CA SER A 315 -12.73 -11.52 -7.68
C SER A 315 -12.53 -11.22 -9.15
N LYS A 316 -11.66 -11.97 -9.86
CA LYS A 316 -11.49 -11.83 -11.32
C LYS A 316 -12.78 -12.07 -12.07
N LEU A 317 -13.55 -13.10 -11.71
CA LEU A 317 -14.86 -13.36 -12.31
C LEU A 317 -15.79 -12.15 -12.12
N VAL A 318 -15.99 -11.71 -10.87
CA VAL A 318 -16.88 -10.58 -10.56
C VAL A 318 -16.44 -9.29 -11.27
N ILE A 319 -15.12 -9.02 -11.30
CA ILE A 319 -14.55 -7.87 -11.99
C ILE A 319 -14.77 -7.96 -13.50
N ALA A 320 -14.57 -9.13 -14.12
CA ALA A 320 -14.83 -9.31 -15.55
C ALA A 320 -16.30 -9.02 -15.88
N MET A 321 -17.24 -9.54 -15.10
CA MET A 321 -18.67 -9.28 -15.29
C MET A 321 -19.01 -7.79 -15.18
N LEU A 322 -18.39 -7.08 -14.24
CA LEU A 322 -18.57 -5.65 -14.07
C LEU A 322 -18.00 -4.87 -15.27
N ASN A 323 -16.81 -5.24 -15.77
CA ASN A 323 -16.23 -4.63 -16.96
C ASN A 323 -17.12 -4.84 -18.20
N ILE A 324 -17.56 -6.08 -18.44
CA ILE A 324 -18.41 -6.45 -19.59
C ILE A 324 -19.75 -5.72 -19.51
N GLY A 325 -20.44 -5.80 -18.37
CA GLY A 325 -21.77 -5.22 -18.21
C GLY A 325 -21.82 -3.70 -18.30
N SER A 326 -20.72 -3.01 -17.98
CA SER A 326 -20.64 -1.56 -18.05
C SER A 326 -19.84 -1.03 -19.24
N ALA A 327 -19.21 -1.89 -20.05
CA ALA A 327 -18.18 -1.53 -21.03
C ALA A 327 -17.09 -0.57 -20.47
N GLY A 328 -16.80 -0.69 -19.17
CA GLY A 328 -15.91 0.20 -18.43
C GLY A 328 -14.61 -0.48 -18.05
N TYR A 329 -13.75 0.19 -17.28
CA TYR A 329 -12.53 -0.43 -16.76
C TYR A 329 -12.54 -0.52 -15.23
N PHE A 330 -12.41 -1.74 -14.72
CA PHE A 330 -12.26 -2.08 -13.30
C PHE A 330 -11.12 -3.09 -13.12
N TRP A 331 -10.15 -2.78 -12.26
CA TRP A 331 -9.04 -3.70 -11.96
C TRP A 331 -8.45 -3.47 -10.57
N PHE A 332 -7.59 -4.37 -10.09
CA PHE A 332 -6.96 -4.27 -8.77
C PHE A 332 -6.01 -3.07 -8.62
N SER A 333 -5.39 -2.63 -9.71
CA SER A 333 -4.41 -1.55 -9.73
C SER A 333 -4.27 -0.93 -11.13
N THR A 334 -3.65 0.26 -11.19
CA THR A 334 -3.14 0.87 -12.43
C THR A 334 -1.66 1.22 -12.24
N SER A 335 -0.85 1.27 -13.30
CA SER A 335 0.50 1.82 -13.18
C SER A 335 0.48 3.28 -12.70
N GLU A 336 1.42 3.64 -11.83
CA GLU A 336 1.56 5.00 -11.28
C GLU A 336 2.33 5.94 -12.22
N LEU A 337 3.12 5.38 -13.14
CA LEU A 337 3.97 6.13 -14.09
C LEU A 337 3.28 6.30 -15.44
N SER A 338 2.03 6.76 -15.45
CA SER A 338 1.23 6.85 -16.69
C SER A 338 1.63 7.99 -17.61
N ASP A 339 2.02 9.15 -17.08
CA ASP A 339 2.03 10.39 -17.88
C ASP A 339 3.37 11.15 -17.88
N THR A 340 4.22 10.92 -16.88
CA THR A 340 5.57 11.52 -16.77
C THR A 340 6.52 10.62 -15.98
N TYR A 341 7.82 10.66 -16.31
CA TYR A 341 8.91 10.08 -15.49
C TYR A 341 9.70 11.13 -14.70
N PHE A 342 9.35 12.41 -14.89
CA PHE A 342 10.03 13.55 -14.28
C PHE A 342 9.02 14.41 -13.51
N ASP A 343 9.49 15.05 -12.45
CA ASP A 343 8.66 15.95 -11.64
C ASP A 343 8.41 17.29 -12.35
N ARG A 344 9.40 17.80 -13.09
CA ARG A 344 9.25 18.98 -13.95
C ARG A 344 10.20 18.96 -15.15
N ALA A 345 9.84 19.73 -16.18
CA ALA A 345 10.72 20.13 -17.27
C ALA A 345 10.79 21.67 -17.29
N ILE A 346 12.00 22.21 -17.38
CA ILE A 346 12.24 23.66 -17.43
C ILE A 346 12.96 23.99 -18.73
N ASP A 347 12.56 25.09 -19.37
CA ASP A 347 13.34 25.69 -20.45
C ASP A 347 14.52 26.46 -19.84
N LEU A 348 15.76 26.10 -20.18
CA LEU A 348 16.93 26.79 -19.63
C LEU A 348 17.13 28.20 -20.20
N ASP A 349 16.58 28.48 -21.39
CA ASP A 349 16.62 29.81 -22.00
C ASP A 349 15.52 30.72 -21.44
N GLU A 350 14.43 30.14 -20.92
CA GLU A 350 13.35 30.85 -20.23
C GLU A 350 12.93 30.12 -18.94
N PRO A 351 13.75 30.17 -17.86
CA PRO A 351 13.51 29.40 -16.64
C PRO A 351 12.22 29.75 -15.89
N SER A 352 11.63 30.90 -16.24
CA SER A 352 10.35 31.36 -15.71
C SER A 352 9.15 30.64 -16.33
N MET A 353 9.34 30.00 -17.50
CA MET A 353 8.33 29.23 -18.20
C MET A 353 8.35 27.77 -17.74
N GLY A 354 7.37 27.39 -16.92
CA GLY A 354 7.16 25.98 -16.56
C GLY A 354 6.63 25.17 -17.76
N LEU A 355 7.45 24.26 -18.28
CA LEU A 355 7.04 23.36 -19.36
C LEU A 355 6.27 22.17 -18.79
N LYS A 356 4.96 22.12 -19.06
CA LYS A 356 4.13 20.94 -18.80
C LYS A 356 4.23 19.99 -19.98
N ILE A 357 5.28 19.18 -19.98
CA ILE A 357 5.43 18.08 -20.94
C ILE A 357 4.88 16.83 -20.27
N SER A 358 3.93 16.18 -20.92
CA SER A 358 3.52 14.82 -20.58
C SER A 358 3.49 14.02 -21.87
N LYS A 359 3.77 12.72 -21.77
CA LYS A 359 3.45 11.77 -22.83
C LYS A 359 2.43 10.82 -22.25
N PRO A 360 1.14 11.21 -22.28
CA PRO A 360 0.09 10.45 -21.64
C PRO A 360 0.08 9.03 -22.22
N ARG A 361 0.39 8.02 -21.41
CA ARG A 361 0.39 6.59 -21.77
C ARG A 361 -0.49 5.79 -20.81
N GLY A 362 -0.90 4.62 -21.26
CA GLY A 362 -1.79 3.76 -20.47
C GLY A 362 -3.17 4.36 -20.23
N LEU A 363 -3.86 3.85 -19.22
CA LEU A 363 -5.28 4.11 -19.03
C LEU A 363 -5.62 5.54 -18.59
N SER A 364 -4.72 6.22 -17.88
CA SER A 364 -4.92 7.62 -17.46
C SER A 364 -5.03 8.56 -18.65
N SER A 365 -4.22 8.32 -19.68
CA SER A 365 -4.23 9.14 -20.90
C SER A 365 -5.43 8.91 -21.78
N LEU A 366 -5.89 7.66 -21.86
CA LEU A 366 -7.06 7.32 -22.65
C LEU A 366 -8.32 8.01 -22.12
N HIS A 367 -8.47 8.12 -20.79
CA HIS A 367 -9.58 8.87 -20.21
C HIS A 367 -9.57 10.34 -20.68
N LEU A 368 -8.39 10.99 -20.71
CA LEU A 368 -8.26 12.36 -21.17
C LEU A 368 -8.50 12.53 -22.69
N GLN A 369 -8.26 11.49 -23.50
CA GLN A 369 -8.52 11.50 -24.94
C GLN A 369 -10.01 11.32 -25.28
N LEU A 370 -10.71 10.51 -24.49
CA LEU A 370 -12.13 10.17 -24.74
C LEU A 370 -13.11 11.16 -24.10
N VAL A 371 -12.67 11.98 -23.15
CA VAL A 371 -13.50 12.98 -22.47
C VAL A 371 -13.33 14.36 -23.11
N PRO A 372 -14.41 15.12 -23.37
CA PRO A 372 -14.33 16.48 -23.88
C PRO A 372 -13.35 17.36 -23.09
N GLN A 373 -12.50 18.12 -23.79
CA GLN A 373 -11.39 18.88 -23.16
C GLN A 373 -11.84 19.96 -22.18
N ASP A 374 -13.10 20.37 -22.23
CA ASP A 374 -13.73 21.30 -21.28
C ASP A 374 -14.10 20.66 -19.94
N THR A 375 -14.06 19.32 -19.84
CA THR A 375 -14.39 18.56 -18.61
C THR A 375 -13.43 17.39 -18.32
N PRO A 376 -12.10 17.60 -18.21
CA PRO A 376 -11.08 16.54 -18.20
C PRO A 376 -11.14 15.55 -17.01
N ASN A 377 -11.97 15.79 -15.99
CA ASN A 377 -12.18 14.90 -14.85
C ASN A 377 -13.57 14.23 -14.86
N ARG A 378 -14.34 14.34 -15.96
CA ARG A 378 -15.69 13.79 -16.05
C ARG A 378 -15.61 12.29 -16.27
N ARG A 379 -15.87 11.53 -15.21
CA ARG A 379 -16.22 10.11 -15.27
C ARG A 379 -17.71 9.96 -15.52
N ASP A 380 -18.10 9.03 -16.37
CA ASP A 380 -19.51 8.70 -16.55
C ASP A 380 -20.07 8.08 -15.28
N GLY A 381 -21.34 8.32 -14.97
CA GLY A 381 -21.97 7.67 -13.82
C GLY A 381 -22.05 6.17 -14.05
N LEU A 382 -21.65 5.34 -13.08
CA LEU A 382 -22.06 3.94 -13.12
C LEU A 382 -23.58 3.90 -12.93
N GLU A 383 -24.33 3.52 -13.95
CA GLU A 383 -25.80 3.49 -13.94
C GLU A 383 -26.36 2.11 -13.57
N SER A 384 -27.63 2.07 -13.15
CA SER A 384 -28.31 0.81 -12.82
C SER A 384 -28.40 -0.14 -14.00
N ALA A 385 -28.48 0.37 -15.24
CA ALA A 385 -28.49 -0.47 -16.44
C ALA A 385 -27.19 -1.28 -16.58
N TYR A 386 -26.04 -0.66 -16.30
CA TYR A 386 -24.74 -1.33 -16.33
C TYR A 386 -24.63 -2.42 -15.27
N ILE A 387 -25.11 -2.15 -14.06
CA ILE A 387 -25.20 -3.17 -12.99
C ILE A 387 -26.10 -4.33 -13.41
N HIS A 388 -27.25 -4.03 -14.02
CA HIS A 388 -28.17 -5.07 -14.46
C HIS A 388 -27.55 -5.97 -15.55
N ASN A 389 -26.82 -5.39 -16.50
CA ASN A 389 -26.07 -6.15 -17.49
C ASN A 389 -24.97 -7.00 -16.86
N ALA A 390 -24.21 -6.44 -15.90
CA ALA A 390 -23.18 -7.17 -15.18
C ALA A 390 -23.76 -8.35 -14.39
N LEU A 391 -24.95 -8.19 -13.81
CA LEU A 391 -25.68 -9.27 -13.13
C LEU A 391 -26.10 -10.37 -14.10
N LYS A 392 -26.63 -10.03 -15.28
CA LYS A 392 -26.95 -11.02 -16.32
C LYS A 392 -25.70 -11.80 -16.74
N CYS A 393 -24.60 -11.10 -16.99
CA CYS A 393 -23.32 -11.72 -17.33
C CYS A 393 -22.89 -12.68 -16.20
N LEU A 394 -22.93 -12.24 -14.95
CA LEU A 394 -22.57 -13.09 -13.81
C LEU A 394 -23.44 -14.34 -13.74
N MET A 395 -24.75 -14.20 -13.89
CA MET A 395 -25.67 -15.35 -13.79
C MET A 395 -25.49 -16.35 -14.94
N VAL A 396 -25.25 -15.87 -16.16
CA VAL A 396 -25.06 -16.74 -17.32
C VAL A 396 -23.68 -17.39 -17.30
N TYR A 397 -22.62 -16.62 -17.04
CA TYR A 397 -21.25 -17.09 -17.19
C TYR A 397 -20.72 -17.82 -15.95
N SER A 398 -21.29 -17.62 -14.76
CA SER A 398 -20.95 -18.44 -13.60
C SER A 398 -21.41 -19.90 -13.72
N ALA A 399 -22.32 -20.20 -14.64
CA ALA A 399 -22.79 -21.55 -14.92
C ALA A 399 -21.89 -22.32 -15.91
N MET A 400 -20.97 -21.63 -16.60
CA MET A 400 -20.03 -22.27 -17.51
C MET A 400 -19.02 -23.11 -16.75
N SER A 401 -18.65 -24.27 -17.30
CA SER A 401 -17.51 -25.03 -16.77
C SER A 401 -16.20 -24.29 -17.02
N GLU A 402 -15.17 -24.58 -16.23
CA GLU A 402 -13.86 -23.96 -16.41
C GLU A 402 -13.28 -24.19 -17.82
N ALA A 403 -13.50 -25.37 -18.40
CA ALA A 403 -13.04 -25.71 -19.75
C ALA A 403 -13.71 -24.85 -20.84
N GLU A 404 -14.98 -24.48 -20.66
CA GLU A 404 -15.71 -23.60 -21.58
C GLU A 404 -15.39 -22.12 -21.34
N ALA A 405 -15.20 -21.75 -20.07
CA ALA A 405 -14.95 -20.37 -19.66
C ALA A 405 -13.52 -19.91 -19.97
N ALA A 406 -12.52 -20.79 -19.80
CA ALA A 406 -11.10 -20.42 -19.91
C ALA A 406 -10.71 -19.85 -21.29
N PRO A 407 -11.13 -20.42 -22.44
CA PRO A 407 -10.80 -19.87 -23.76
C PRO A 407 -11.36 -18.45 -24.01
N ILE A 408 -12.47 -18.10 -23.34
CA ILE A 408 -13.10 -16.78 -23.49
C ILE A 408 -12.52 -15.81 -22.46
N PHE A 409 -12.62 -16.13 -21.18
CA PHE A 409 -12.28 -15.19 -20.11
C PHE A 409 -10.78 -15.17 -19.77
N GLY A 410 -10.03 -16.20 -20.14
CA GLY A 410 -8.57 -16.23 -19.97
C GLY A 410 -7.89 -15.08 -20.74
N PRO A 411 -8.06 -15.01 -22.07
CA PRO A 411 -7.57 -13.89 -22.87
C PRO A 411 -8.17 -12.55 -22.42
N TYR A 412 -9.45 -12.50 -22.04
CA TYR A 412 -10.08 -11.26 -21.58
C TYR A 412 -9.40 -10.69 -20.31
N LEU A 413 -9.20 -11.54 -19.31
CA LEU A 413 -8.51 -11.18 -18.07
C LEU A 413 -7.03 -10.83 -18.34
N HIS A 414 -6.39 -11.51 -19.29
CA HIS A 414 -5.04 -11.19 -19.72
C HIS A 414 -4.98 -9.79 -20.35
N GLY A 415 -5.93 -9.44 -21.24
CA GLY A 415 -6.05 -8.11 -21.82
C GLY A 415 -6.23 -7.02 -20.76
N LEU A 416 -7.07 -7.25 -19.73
CA LEU A 416 -7.21 -6.33 -18.60
C LEU A 416 -5.89 -6.14 -17.84
N VAL A 417 -5.14 -7.23 -17.59
CA VAL A 417 -3.82 -7.16 -16.95
C VAL A 417 -2.87 -6.32 -17.78
N LEU A 418 -2.76 -6.59 -19.08
CA LEU A 418 -1.84 -5.89 -19.98
C LEU A 418 -2.17 -4.40 -20.05
N LEU A 419 -3.46 -4.03 -20.20
CA LEU A 419 -3.90 -2.63 -20.10
C LEU A 419 -3.50 -1.97 -18.77
N SER A 420 -3.59 -2.70 -17.66
CA SER A 420 -3.22 -2.19 -16.33
C SER A 420 -1.73 -1.90 -16.16
N LYS A 421 -0.90 -2.62 -16.93
CA LYS A 421 0.57 -2.58 -16.88
C LYS A 421 1.19 -1.71 -17.96
N SER A 422 0.43 -1.32 -18.99
CA SER A 422 0.88 -0.37 -19.99
C SER A 422 1.15 1.00 -19.38
N ASP A 423 2.39 1.47 -19.50
CA ASP A 423 2.87 2.75 -19.00
C ASP A 423 4.04 3.29 -19.85
N ILE A 424 4.76 4.29 -19.33
CA ILE A 424 5.91 4.87 -20.04
C ILE A 424 7.10 3.91 -20.21
N ASN A 425 7.23 2.91 -19.34
CA ASN A 425 8.34 1.94 -19.33
C ASN A 425 7.99 0.65 -20.08
N LEU A 426 6.72 0.26 -20.09
CA LEU A 426 6.24 -0.98 -20.70
C LEU A 426 5.01 -0.70 -21.58
N SER A 427 5.10 -1.06 -22.86
CA SER A 427 4.00 -0.92 -23.83
C SER A 427 3.43 -2.30 -24.12
N CYS A 428 2.24 -2.57 -23.59
CA CYS A 428 1.52 -3.84 -23.76
C CYS A 428 0.21 -3.67 -24.53
N GLU A 429 -0.02 -2.52 -25.17
CA GLU A 429 -1.29 -2.17 -25.80
C GLU A 429 -1.64 -3.10 -26.98
N ASN A 430 -0.67 -3.45 -27.81
CA ASN A 430 -0.89 -4.36 -28.93
C ASN A 430 -1.22 -5.79 -28.45
N ASP A 431 -0.51 -6.26 -27.43
CA ASP A 431 -0.78 -7.57 -26.82
C ASP A 431 -2.16 -7.57 -26.13
N ALA A 432 -2.51 -6.46 -25.47
CA ALA A 432 -3.82 -6.30 -24.85
C ALA A 432 -4.94 -6.35 -25.91
N ARG A 433 -4.76 -5.64 -27.03
CA ARG A 433 -5.67 -5.72 -28.18
C ARG A 433 -5.82 -7.17 -28.66
N GLY A 434 -4.70 -7.85 -28.91
CA GLY A 434 -4.71 -9.24 -29.37
C GLY A 434 -5.51 -10.15 -28.43
N ALA A 435 -5.33 -10.01 -27.12
CA ALA A 435 -6.05 -10.78 -26.13
C ALA A 435 -7.58 -10.52 -26.12
N PHE A 436 -8.02 -9.29 -26.38
CA PHE A 436 -9.46 -8.99 -26.53
C PHE A 436 -10.05 -9.49 -27.84
N LEU A 437 -9.26 -9.51 -28.92
CA LEU A 437 -9.70 -10.12 -30.19
C LEU A 437 -9.80 -11.63 -30.06
N GLU A 438 -8.84 -12.27 -29.40
CA GLU A 438 -8.90 -13.71 -29.09
C GLU A 438 -10.13 -14.05 -28.24
N THR A 439 -10.45 -13.21 -27.25
CA THR A 439 -11.71 -13.33 -26.47
C THR A 439 -12.93 -13.33 -27.38
N LEU A 440 -12.98 -12.37 -28.31
CA LEU A 440 -14.12 -12.16 -29.20
C LEU A 440 -14.30 -13.36 -30.14
N GLU A 441 -13.22 -13.82 -30.77
CA GLU A 441 -13.20 -15.00 -31.63
C GLU A 441 -13.64 -16.26 -30.89
N ALA A 442 -13.09 -16.50 -29.69
CA ALA A 442 -13.46 -17.65 -28.87
C ALA A 442 -14.94 -17.62 -28.48
N ALA A 443 -15.45 -16.44 -28.12
CA ALA A 443 -16.85 -16.28 -27.74
C ALA A 443 -17.80 -16.47 -28.94
N LEU A 444 -17.46 -15.90 -30.11
CA LEU A 444 -18.23 -16.09 -31.35
C LEU A 444 -18.36 -17.56 -31.73
N LYS A 445 -17.25 -18.31 -31.65
CA LYS A 445 -17.23 -19.76 -31.89
C LYS A 445 -18.10 -20.50 -30.87
N TYR A 446 -17.94 -20.19 -29.59
CA TYR A 446 -18.68 -20.85 -28.50
C TYR A 446 -20.19 -20.64 -28.61
N PHE A 447 -20.64 -19.44 -29.00
CA PHE A 447 -22.06 -19.14 -29.15
C PHE A 447 -22.62 -19.43 -30.56
N HIS A 448 -21.81 -20.04 -31.44
CA HIS A 448 -22.17 -20.40 -32.81
C HIS A 448 -22.58 -19.21 -33.69
N ASP A 449 -22.00 -18.04 -33.44
CA ASP A 449 -22.17 -16.86 -34.29
C ASP A 449 -21.08 -16.75 -35.37
N TRP A 450 -20.03 -17.57 -35.27
CA TRP A 450 -18.97 -17.72 -36.27
C TRP A 450 -18.47 -19.17 -36.31
N ASP A 451 -18.18 -19.66 -37.52
CA ASP A 451 -17.72 -21.03 -37.77
C ASP A 451 -16.20 -21.21 -37.68
N GLY A 452 -15.45 -20.10 -37.71
CA GLY A 452 -13.98 -20.12 -37.72
C GLY A 452 -13.34 -20.10 -39.10
N GLU A 453 -14.13 -20.12 -40.18
CA GLU A 453 -13.64 -20.14 -41.57
C GLU A 453 -13.91 -18.81 -42.28
N ASP A 454 -15.07 -18.19 -42.05
CA ASP A 454 -15.43 -16.91 -42.64
C ASP A 454 -14.73 -15.72 -41.97
N ASP A 455 -14.80 -14.53 -42.58
CA ASP A 455 -14.25 -13.31 -41.99
C ASP A 455 -15.00 -12.89 -40.70
N VAL A 456 -14.26 -12.66 -39.62
CA VAL A 456 -14.80 -12.31 -38.29
C VAL A 456 -15.59 -11.00 -38.34
N ALA A 457 -15.16 -10.02 -39.14
CA ALA A 457 -15.86 -8.74 -39.24
C ALA A 457 -17.26 -8.89 -39.86
N SER A 458 -17.39 -9.77 -40.85
CA SER A 458 -18.66 -10.10 -41.48
C SER A 458 -19.62 -10.80 -40.51
N ALA A 459 -19.13 -11.76 -39.72
CA ALA A 459 -19.93 -12.42 -38.68
C ALA A 459 -20.41 -11.41 -37.62
N LEU A 460 -19.52 -10.51 -37.19
CA LEU A 460 -19.87 -9.48 -36.20
C LEU A 460 -20.82 -8.41 -36.74
N ASP A 461 -20.74 -8.00 -38.00
CA ASP A 461 -21.70 -7.04 -38.58
C ASP A 461 -23.13 -7.58 -38.52
N VAL A 462 -23.30 -8.88 -38.80
CA VAL A 462 -24.60 -9.56 -38.66
C VAL A 462 -25.10 -9.50 -37.22
N VAL A 463 -24.29 -9.91 -36.25
CA VAL A 463 -24.66 -9.88 -34.83
C VAL A 463 -24.95 -8.45 -34.35
N PHE A 464 -24.08 -7.51 -34.70
CA PHE A 464 -24.19 -6.12 -34.26
C PHE A 464 -25.31 -5.37 -34.97
N SER A 465 -25.83 -5.83 -36.11
CA SER A 465 -27.00 -5.22 -36.75
C SER A 465 -28.23 -5.23 -35.85
N GLU A 466 -28.35 -6.20 -34.94
CA GLU A 466 -29.42 -6.29 -33.94
C GLU A 466 -29.25 -5.31 -32.78
N ILE A 467 -28.01 -4.90 -32.49
CA ILE A 467 -27.64 -4.09 -31.31
C ILE A 467 -27.45 -2.62 -31.69
N ILE A 468 -26.80 -2.39 -32.84
CA ILE A 468 -26.38 -1.11 -33.39
C ILE A 468 -26.96 -1.01 -34.81
N PRO A 469 -28.22 -0.60 -34.99
CA PRO A 469 -28.87 -0.60 -36.30
C PRO A 469 -28.21 0.36 -37.32
N ASN A 470 -27.53 1.40 -36.83
CA ASN A 470 -26.82 2.36 -37.67
C ASN A 470 -25.52 1.74 -38.21
N GLY A 471 -25.43 1.59 -39.53
CA GLY A 471 -24.26 1.00 -40.20
C GLY A 471 -22.95 1.78 -39.97
N GLY A 472 -22.98 3.11 -39.87
CA GLY A 472 -21.79 3.92 -39.61
C GLY A 472 -21.17 3.63 -38.24
N HIS A 473 -22.01 3.56 -37.20
CA HIS A 473 -21.55 3.22 -35.84
C HIS A 473 -21.08 1.76 -35.75
N ARG A 474 -21.65 0.84 -36.54
CA ARG A 474 -21.13 -0.53 -36.62
C ARG A 474 -19.75 -0.58 -37.26
N GLN A 475 -19.55 0.12 -38.37
CA GLN A 475 -18.25 0.18 -39.04
C GLN A 475 -17.18 0.75 -38.10
N GLU A 476 -17.52 1.76 -37.30
CA GLU A 476 -16.63 2.26 -36.24
C GLU A 476 -16.27 1.17 -35.21
N ALA A 477 -17.25 0.41 -34.70
CA ALA A 477 -17.01 -0.67 -33.75
C ALA A 477 -16.20 -1.84 -34.33
N LEU A 478 -16.33 -2.10 -35.64
CA LEU A 478 -15.63 -3.16 -36.37
C LEU A 478 -14.23 -2.76 -36.84
N SER A 479 -13.93 -1.45 -36.91
CA SER A 479 -12.62 -0.94 -37.35
C SER A 479 -11.43 -1.55 -36.58
N VAL A 480 -11.65 -1.92 -35.32
CA VAL A 480 -10.66 -2.54 -34.42
C VAL A 480 -10.12 -3.88 -34.92
N LEU A 481 -10.82 -4.53 -35.85
CA LEU A 481 -10.44 -5.81 -36.46
C LEU A 481 -9.40 -5.65 -37.57
N GLY A 482 -9.26 -4.45 -38.14
CA GLY A 482 -8.29 -4.16 -39.19
C GLY A 482 -6.85 -4.01 -38.71
N ASP A 483 -5.99 -3.46 -39.57
CA ASP A 483 -4.65 -3.01 -39.19
C ASP A 483 -4.71 -1.69 -38.40
N MET A 484 -3.69 -1.45 -37.57
CA MET A 484 -3.56 -0.24 -36.75
C MET A 484 -3.86 1.04 -37.56
N PRO A 485 -4.55 2.03 -36.98
CA PRO A 485 -5.08 3.16 -37.72
C PRO A 485 -3.93 4.07 -38.19
N GLU A 486 -4.01 4.53 -39.44
CA GLU A 486 -2.94 5.30 -40.08
C GLU A 486 -2.84 6.76 -39.58
N THR A 487 -3.84 7.28 -38.84
CA THR A 487 -3.81 8.68 -38.36
C THR A 487 -4.58 8.94 -37.05
N GLY A 488 -3.93 9.55 -36.06
CA GLY A 488 -4.55 10.26 -34.93
C GLY A 488 -4.93 9.45 -33.69
N GLU A 489 -5.16 8.14 -33.83
CA GLU A 489 -5.49 7.24 -32.71
C GLU A 489 -4.24 6.65 -32.05
N THR A 490 -4.31 6.44 -30.74
CA THR A 490 -3.20 5.87 -29.96
C THR A 490 -3.35 4.36 -29.79
N PRO A 491 -2.26 3.58 -29.65
CA PRO A 491 -2.34 2.14 -29.40
C PRO A 491 -3.24 1.76 -28.22
N ILE A 492 -3.26 2.57 -27.17
CA ILE A 492 -4.11 2.35 -25.99
C ILE A 492 -5.61 2.54 -26.32
N SER A 493 -5.95 3.51 -27.18
CA SER A 493 -7.32 3.70 -27.65
C SER A 493 -7.78 2.47 -28.40
N TRP A 494 -6.93 1.94 -29.29
CA TRP A 494 -7.24 0.74 -30.07
C TRP A 494 -7.45 -0.51 -29.22
N ALA A 495 -6.56 -0.75 -28.26
CA ALA A 495 -6.73 -1.84 -27.31
C ALA A 495 -8.03 -1.74 -26.51
N PHE A 496 -8.41 -0.51 -26.13
CA PHE A 496 -9.66 -0.27 -25.41
C PHE A 496 -10.91 -0.39 -26.29
N HIS A 497 -10.85 0.02 -27.56
CA HIS A 497 -11.95 -0.22 -28.48
C HIS A 497 -12.14 -1.73 -28.73
N ALA A 498 -11.05 -2.50 -28.91
CA ALA A 498 -11.12 -3.96 -29.00
C ALA A 498 -11.78 -4.57 -27.75
N LYS A 499 -11.40 -4.11 -26.55
CA LYS A 499 -12.07 -4.47 -25.29
C LYS A 499 -13.56 -4.16 -25.34
N ARG A 500 -13.97 -2.94 -25.73
CA ARG A 500 -15.39 -2.54 -25.77
C ARG A 500 -16.19 -3.37 -26.77
N THR A 501 -15.60 -3.71 -27.92
CA THR A 501 -16.21 -4.61 -28.91
C THR A 501 -16.45 -5.99 -28.30
N ALA A 502 -15.46 -6.54 -27.58
CA ALA A 502 -15.62 -7.77 -26.79
C ALA A 502 -16.72 -7.64 -25.72
N ASP A 503 -16.73 -6.56 -24.93
CA ASP A 503 -17.73 -6.33 -23.89
C ASP A 503 -19.15 -6.28 -24.44
N ILE A 504 -19.37 -5.55 -25.55
CA ILE A 504 -20.68 -5.41 -26.19
C ILE A 504 -21.18 -6.78 -26.64
N TYR A 505 -20.32 -7.54 -27.33
CA TYR A 505 -20.67 -8.88 -27.79
C TYR A 505 -20.98 -9.82 -26.60
N LEU A 506 -20.13 -9.85 -25.57
CA LEU A 506 -20.33 -10.70 -24.40
C LEU A 506 -21.57 -10.29 -23.60
N ALA A 507 -21.87 -9.00 -23.44
CA ALA A 507 -23.08 -8.55 -22.77
C ALA A 507 -24.33 -8.96 -23.56
N PHE A 508 -24.29 -8.86 -24.89
CA PHE A 508 -25.37 -9.30 -25.77
C PHE A 508 -25.58 -10.81 -25.75
N ALA A 509 -24.50 -11.58 -25.84
CA ALA A 509 -24.56 -13.04 -25.76
C ALA A 509 -25.18 -13.50 -24.43
N ALA A 510 -24.80 -12.87 -23.31
CA ALA A 510 -25.42 -13.13 -22.01
C ALA A 510 -26.91 -12.80 -22.01
N ASP A 511 -27.32 -11.66 -22.56
CA ASP A 511 -28.75 -11.30 -22.64
C ASP A 511 -29.55 -12.29 -23.49
N ARG A 512 -29.00 -12.75 -24.62
CA ARG A 512 -29.62 -13.77 -25.48
C ARG A 512 -29.81 -15.10 -24.74
N GLN A 513 -28.78 -15.57 -24.02
CA GLN A 513 -28.85 -16.79 -23.23
C GLN A 513 -29.82 -16.67 -22.04
N TRP A 514 -29.83 -15.50 -21.39
CA TRP A 514 -30.77 -15.18 -20.33
C TRP A 514 -32.22 -15.29 -20.80
N ARG A 515 -32.56 -14.68 -21.95
CA ARG A 515 -33.91 -14.74 -22.54
C ARG A 515 -34.31 -16.16 -22.93
N ARG A 516 -33.39 -16.96 -23.49
CA ARG A 516 -33.62 -18.38 -23.81
C ARG A 516 -33.96 -19.19 -22.57
N SER A 517 -33.20 -18.99 -21.49
CA SER A 517 -33.41 -19.67 -20.20
C SER A 517 -34.70 -19.25 -19.49
N ALA A 518 -35.12 -18.00 -19.64
CA ALA A 518 -36.40 -17.53 -19.12
C ALA A 518 -37.60 -18.08 -19.90
N SER A 519 -37.42 -18.38 -21.19
CA SER A 519 -38.48 -18.90 -22.07
C SER A 519 -38.68 -20.42 -21.96
N SER A 520 -37.74 -21.16 -21.36
CA SER A 520 -37.84 -22.60 -21.12
C SER A 520 -38.47 -22.98 -19.77
N VAL A 521 -38.83 -21.99 -18.95
CA VAL A 521 -39.47 -22.15 -17.62
C VAL A 521 -40.98 -21.85 -17.68
N ILE A 522 -41.50 -21.46 -18.84
CA ILE A 522 -42.93 -21.30 -19.17
C ILE A 522 -43.31 -22.43 -20.12
#